data_AF-A0A6N3HBH1-F1
#
_entry.id   AF-A0A6N3HBH1-F1
#
_cell.length_a   1.000
_cell.length_b   1.000
_cell.length_c   1.000
_cell.angle_alpha   90.00
_cell.angle_beta   90.00
_cell.angle_gamma   90.00
#
_symmetry.space_group_name_H-M   'P 1'
#
loop_
_entity.id
_entity.type
_entity.pdbx_description
1 polymer ?
#
loop_
_entity_poly.entity_id
_entity_poly.type
_entity_poly.pdbx_seq_one_letter_code
_entity_poly.pdbx_strand_id
1 'polypeptide(L)'
;MFEYGFKKAKELSRCEDSSDDETIIYIPKQLVMFIEENRNIKDELKMKLVFPDGQIVNYKVPVLKCWEYDDKRFIEEKMYPLLPLQIFKLRYEMDSIKRRSNGDKNKLNEAILNAKELAQIVANESKFLYDEKKIDGEDLHKILLAIGNLFEYLNDKYGDDKKLNEEVMNMTKTLYDPEVEKRGIEKGIEKGEEKKAIETARIAIKKGLNDDLISELTGLSFEEIKRIRQSASH
;
A
#
# COMPACT_ATOMS: atom_id res chain seq x y z
N MET A 1 7.27 15.52 -3.38
CA MET A 1 6.35 15.49 -4.53
C MET A 1 7.10 15.40 -5.86
N PHE A 2 7.85 16.42 -6.28
CA PHE A 2 8.52 16.42 -7.59
C PHE A 2 9.55 15.30 -7.73
N GLU A 3 10.40 15.08 -6.72
CA GLU A 3 11.38 13.99 -6.72
C GLU A 3 10.73 12.62 -6.94
N TYR A 4 9.64 12.33 -6.23
CA TYR A 4 8.88 11.10 -6.41
C TYR A 4 8.32 10.97 -7.84
N GLY A 5 7.69 12.04 -8.34
CA GLY A 5 7.16 12.09 -9.70
C GLY A 5 8.22 11.86 -10.77
N PHE A 6 9.37 12.53 -10.63
CA PHE A 6 10.50 12.39 -11.55
C PHE A 6 11.11 10.99 -11.50
N LYS A 7 11.28 10.42 -10.30
CA LYS A 7 11.76 9.04 -10.15
C LYS A 7 10.84 8.05 -10.85
N LYS A 8 9.51 8.19 -10.67
CA LYS A 8 8.52 7.34 -11.34
C LYS A 8 8.54 7.51 -12.86
N ALA A 9 8.66 8.75 -13.34
CA ALA A 9 8.79 9.04 -14.77
C ALA A 9 10.03 8.37 -15.38
N LYS A 10 11.16 8.39 -14.66
CA LYS A 10 12.40 7.72 -15.07
C LYS A 10 12.26 6.20 -15.08
N GLU A 11 11.55 5.62 -14.12
CA GLU A 11 11.25 4.18 -14.09
C GLU A 11 10.41 3.76 -15.31
N LEU A 12 9.46 4.58 -15.74
CA LEU A 12 8.54 4.29 -16.85
C LEU A 12 9.12 4.58 -18.24
N SER A 13 10.03 5.55 -18.38
CA SER A 13 10.63 5.97 -19.66
C SER A 13 11.66 5.01 -20.24
N ARG A 14 12.06 3.96 -19.52
CA ARG A 14 13.04 2.96 -19.97
C ARG A 14 12.54 2.03 -21.10
N CYS A 15 11.40 2.31 -21.73
CA CYS A 15 10.72 1.41 -22.68
C CYS A 15 10.46 1.99 -24.07
N GLU A 16 11.01 3.14 -24.45
CA GLU A 16 10.90 3.61 -25.85
C GLU A 16 12.23 3.36 -26.59
N ASP A 17 12.32 2.17 -27.20
CA ASP A 17 13.25 1.91 -28.30
C ASP A 17 12.79 2.74 -29.51
N SER A 18 13.32 3.95 -29.65
CA SER A 18 13.21 4.65 -30.93
C SER A 18 14.42 5.54 -31.18
N SER A 19 14.84 5.49 -32.43
CA SER A 19 16.04 6.01 -33.07
C SER A 19 16.18 7.54 -33.14
N ASP A 20 15.86 8.28 -32.07
CA ASP A 20 16.03 9.75 -32.01
C ASP A 20 16.91 10.17 -30.82
N ASP A 21 17.72 11.22 -31.02
CA ASP A 21 18.71 11.78 -30.07
C ASP A 21 18.10 12.37 -28.78
N GLU A 22 16.78 12.27 -28.57
CA GLU A 22 16.06 12.90 -27.47
C GLU A 22 15.40 11.88 -26.53
N THR A 23 15.72 11.96 -25.24
CA THR A 23 15.02 11.19 -24.20
C THR A 23 13.80 11.97 -23.70
N ILE A 24 12.60 11.45 -23.96
CA ILE A 24 11.35 12.05 -23.47
C ILE A 24 10.97 11.44 -22.10
N ILE A 25 10.70 12.30 -21.11
CA ILE A 25 10.30 11.88 -19.76
C ILE A 25 8.91 12.42 -19.42
N TYR A 26 7.94 11.51 -19.32
CA TYR A 26 6.57 11.84 -18.93
C TYR A 26 6.37 11.78 -17.40
N ILE A 27 6.21 12.93 -16.75
CA ILE A 27 5.88 12.99 -15.32
C ILE A 27 4.42 12.52 -15.12
N PRO A 28 4.16 11.49 -14.28
CA PRO A 28 2.81 11.01 -14.05
C PRO A 28 1.96 12.03 -13.27
N LYS A 29 0.64 11.97 -13.47
CA LYS A 29 -0.32 12.67 -12.61
C LYS A 29 -0.12 12.21 -11.16
N GLN A 30 -0.13 13.17 -10.25
CA GLN A 30 0.16 12.95 -8.83
C GLN A 30 -0.94 13.51 -7.94
N LEU A 31 -1.04 12.95 -6.75
CA LEU A 31 -1.90 13.39 -5.66
C LEU A 31 -1.10 13.23 -4.37
N VAL A 32 -1.06 14.26 -3.52
CA VAL A 32 -0.43 14.16 -2.20
C VAL A 32 -1.51 13.99 -1.15
N MET A 33 -1.46 12.90 -0.40
CA MET A 33 -2.42 12.65 0.67
C MET A 33 -1.86 13.12 2.01
N PHE A 34 -2.65 13.87 2.76
CA PHE A 34 -2.38 14.17 4.16
C PHE A 34 -3.44 13.51 5.02
N ILE A 35 -3.00 12.76 6.03
CA ILE A 35 -3.87 11.91 6.84
C ILE A 35 -4.43 12.69 8.04
N GLU A 36 -3.59 13.46 8.72
CA GLU A 36 -3.95 14.19 9.94
C GLU A 36 -4.45 15.61 9.66
N GLU A 37 -5.43 16.07 10.45
CA GLU A 37 -5.98 17.42 10.34
C GLU A 37 -4.90 18.49 10.53
N ASN A 38 -4.73 19.32 9.51
CA ASN A 38 -3.99 20.57 9.62
C ASN A 38 -4.59 21.61 8.66
N ARG A 39 -5.26 22.61 9.26
CA ARG A 39 -5.97 23.68 8.54
C ARG A 39 -5.08 24.57 7.68
N ASN A 40 -3.76 24.52 7.88
CA ASN A 40 -2.80 25.26 7.06
C ASN A 40 -2.49 24.55 5.72
N ILE A 41 -2.93 23.30 5.55
CA ILE A 41 -2.74 22.54 4.32
C ILE A 41 -3.70 23.06 3.25
N LYS A 42 -3.14 23.50 2.13
CA LYS A 42 -3.87 23.98 0.96
C LYS A 42 -4.28 22.82 0.06
N ASP A 43 -5.23 23.06 -0.85
CA ASP A 43 -5.72 22.05 -1.81
C ASP A 43 -4.73 21.71 -2.92
N GLU A 44 -3.67 22.52 -3.07
CA GLU A 44 -2.59 22.29 -4.03
C GLU A 44 -1.24 22.62 -3.38
N LEU A 45 -0.26 21.74 -3.62
CA LEU A 45 1.15 22.05 -3.40
C LEU A 45 1.73 22.68 -4.67
N LYS A 46 2.50 23.77 -4.51
CA LYS A 46 3.03 24.56 -5.62
C LYS A 46 4.54 24.70 -5.47
N MET A 47 5.26 24.53 -6.57
CA MET A 47 6.68 24.84 -6.65
C MET A 47 7.01 25.50 -7.99
N LYS A 48 8.10 26.26 -8.02
CA LYS A 48 8.70 26.76 -9.24
C LYS A 48 10.02 26.04 -9.45
N LEU A 49 10.15 25.36 -10.58
CA LEU A 49 11.40 24.76 -11.03
C LEU A 49 12.08 25.77 -11.93
N VAL A 50 13.30 26.17 -11.56
CA VAL A 50 14.12 27.09 -12.35
C VAL A 50 15.28 26.27 -12.90
N PHE A 51 15.34 26.14 -14.22
CA PHE A 51 16.40 25.41 -14.91
C PHE A 51 17.61 26.32 -15.19
N PRO A 52 18.81 25.75 -15.44
CA PRO A 52 20.02 26.53 -15.67
C PRO A 52 19.96 27.48 -16.87
N ASP A 53 19.14 27.17 -17.87
CA ASP A 53 18.87 28.00 -19.05
C ASP A 53 17.89 29.16 -18.76
N GLY A 54 17.41 29.28 -17.52
CA GLY A 54 16.44 30.27 -17.09
C GLY A 54 14.99 29.86 -17.33
N GLN A 55 14.71 28.66 -17.88
CA GLN A 55 13.34 28.16 -18.01
C GLN A 55 12.70 28.01 -16.63
N ILE A 56 11.47 28.51 -16.49
CA ILE A 56 10.70 28.39 -15.24
C ILE A 56 9.46 27.54 -15.50
N VAL A 57 9.33 26.43 -14.76
CA VAL A 57 8.15 25.58 -14.78
C VAL A 57 7.40 25.71 -13.45
N ASN A 58 6.15 26.20 -13.51
CA ASN A 58 5.25 26.22 -12.37
C ASN A 58 4.62 24.82 -12.20
N TYR A 59 5.07 24.09 -11.19
CA TYR A 59 4.63 22.72 -10.94
C TYR A 59 3.62 22.69 -9.79
N LYS A 60 2.47 22.07 -10.03
CA LYS A 60 1.36 21.98 -9.07
C LYS A 60 0.92 20.54 -8.91
N VAL A 61 0.61 20.13 -7.68
CA VAL A 61 0.04 18.80 -7.39
C VAL A 61 -1.15 18.96 -6.45
N PRO A 62 -2.31 18.37 -6.77
CA PRO A 62 -3.47 18.39 -5.90
C PRO A 62 -3.21 17.66 -4.59
N VAL A 63 -3.97 18.04 -3.58
CA VAL A 63 -3.90 17.47 -2.24
C VAL A 63 -5.22 16.77 -1.91
N LEU A 64 -5.10 15.55 -1.36
CA LEU A 64 -6.20 14.85 -0.70
C LEU A 64 -6.05 15.00 0.81
N LYS A 65 -7.06 15.57 1.46
CA LYS A 65 -7.09 15.75 2.91
C LYS A 65 -7.98 14.69 3.54
N CYS A 66 -7.40 13.59 4.01
CA CYS A 66 -8.19 12.44 4.45
C CYS A 66 -9.13 12.76 5.63
N TRP A 67 -8.83 13.79 6.43
CA TRP A 67 -9.70 14.24 7.53
C TRP A 67 -10.99 14.93 7.05
N GLU A 68 -11.05 15.42 5.81
CA GLU A 68 -12.28 16.01 5.23
C GLU A 68 -13.25 14.94 4.69
N TYR A 69 -12.83 13.67 4.70
CA TYR A 69 -13.66 12.53 4.33
C TYR A 69 -14.40 12.03 5.56
N ASP A 70 -15.72 11.95 5.48
CA ASP A 70 -16.53 11.27 6.49
C ASP A 70 -16.47 9.74 6.31
N ASP A 71 -17.18 9.02 7.18
CA ASP A 71 -17.14 7.56 7.27
C ASP A 71 -17.57 6.87 5.97
N LYS A 72 -18.36 7.54 5.11
CA LYS A 72 -18.99 6.94 3.92
C LYS A 72 -18.40 7.45 2.61
N ARG A 73 -17.81 8.63 2.60
CA ARG A 73 -17.32 9.26 1.37
C ARG A 73 -16.23 8.45 0.68
N PHE A 74 -15.38 7.74 1.43
CA PHE A 74 -14.41 6.81 0.82
C PHE A 74 -15.10 5.68 0.05
N ILE A 75 -16.25 5.20 0.51
CA ILE A 75 -17.02 4.16 -0.18
C ILE A 75 -17.69 4.73 -1.44
N GLU A 76 -18.30 5.91 -1.32
CA GLU A 76 -19.00 6.60 -2.42
C GLU A 76 -18.06 6.95 -3.56
N GLU A 77 -16.88 7.48 -3.24
CA GLU A 77 -15.83 7.81 -4.21
C GLU A 77 -14.98 6.58 -4.62
N LYS A 78 -15.35 5.37 -4.18
CA LYS A 78 -14.67 4.10 -4.48
C LYS A 78 -13.18 4.05 -4.08
N MET A 79 -12.82 4.77 -3.04
CA MET A 79 -11.49 4.82 -2.46
C MET A 79 -11.29 3.74 -1.36
N TYR A 80 -11.70 2.50 -1.65
CA TYR A 80 -11.71 1.40 -0.68
C TYR A 80 -10.36 1.14 0.03
N PRO A 81 -9.20 1.24 -0.64
CA PRO A 81 -7.91 1.06 0.03
C PRO A 81 -7.62 2.08 1.16
N LEU A 82 -8.36 3.19 1.21
CA LEU A 82 -8.20 4.24 2.21
C LEU A 82 -9.08 4.03 3.46
N LEU A 83 -10.01 3.06 3.43
CA LEU A 83 -10.92 2.77 4.55
C LEU A 83 -10.19 2.56 5.89
N PRO A 84 -9.07 1.81 5.97
CA PRO A 84 -8.35 1.63 7.24
C PRO A 84 -7.84 2.95 7.85
N LEU A 85 -7.57 3.97 7.02
CA LEU A 85 -7.01 5.25 7.50
C LEU A 85 -7.99 6.03 8.37
N GLN A 86 -9.28 5.69 8.35
CA GLN A 86 -10.27 6.27 9.26
C GLN A 86 -9.86 6.05 10.73
N ILE A 87 -9.36 4.86 11.07
CA ILE A 87 -8.90 4.51 12.42
C ILE A 87 -7.74 5.42 12.84
N PHE A 88 -6.81 5.69 11.92
CA PHE A 88 -5.61 6.48 12.21
C PHE A 88 -5.93 7.95 12.54
N LYS A 89 -7.09 8.48 12.15
CA LYS A 89 -7.51 9.85 12.50
C LYS A 89 -7.59 10.06 14.02
N LEU A 90 -7.94 9.02 14.78
CA LEU A 90 -8.04 9.06 16.24
C LEU A 90 -6.69 9.28 16.93
N ARG A 91 -5.58 9.03 16.23
CA ARG A 91 -4.23 9.27 16.74
C ARG A 91 -4.04 10.71 17.22
N TYR A 92 -4.55 11.69 16.47
CA TYR A 92 -4.39 13.10 16.82
C TYR A 92 -5.07 13.43 18.15
N GLU A 93 -6.28 12.92 18.35
CA GLU A 93 -7.03 13.05 19.61
C GLU A 93 -6.25 12.40 20.77
N MET A 94 -5.81 11.16 20.61
CA MET A 94 -5.04 10.43 21.62
C MET A 94 -3.71 11.12 21.97
N ASP A 95 -2.98 11.62 20.96
CA ASP A 95 -1.76 12.42 21.15
C ASP A 95 -2.05 13.73 21.89
N SER A 96 -3.23 14.33 21.70
CA SER A 96 -3.63 15.55 22.39
C SER A 96 -3.97 15.29 23.87
N ILE A 97 -4.67 14.19 24.18
CA ILE A 97 -5.02 13.75 25.54
C ILE A 97 -3.74 13.44 26.32
N LYS A 98 -2.84 12.67 25.72
CA LYS A 98 -1.56 12.27 26.32
C LYS A 98 -0.68 13.50 26.67
N ARG A 99 -0.66 14.51 25.81
CA ARG A 99 0.13 15.75 26.01
C ARG A 99 -0.46 16.71 27.04
N ARG A 100 -1.80 16.89 27.07
CA ARG A 100 -2.44 17.94 27.88
C ARG A 100 -2.75 17.54 29.32
N SER A 101 -2.81 16.25 29.64
CA SER A 101 -3.46 15.78 30.87
C SER A 101 -2.64 14.80 31.72
N ASN A 102 -1.31 14.77 31.57
CA ASN A 102 -0.42 13.80 32.23
C ASN A 102 -0.87 12.33 32.01
N GLY A 103 -1.55 12.06 30.89
CA GLY A 103 -2.18 10.78 30.58
C GLY A 103 -3.44 10.51 31.40
N ASP A 104 -4.52 11.28 31.18
CA ASP A 104 -5.86 10.92 31.68
C ASP A 104 -6.25 9.55 31.11
N LYS A 105 -5.95 8.50 31.88
CA LYS A 105 -6.06 7.11 31.45
C LYS A 105 -7.48 6.75 31.09
N ASN A 106 -8.48 7.35 31.74
CA ASN A 106 -9.87 7.07 31.45
C ASN A 106 -10.26 7.57 30.06
N LYS A 107 -9.89 8.81 29.72
CA LYS A 107 -10.13 9.36 28.37
C LYS A 107 -9.34 8.63 27.29
N LEU A 108 -8.12 8.18 27.62
CA LEU A 108 -7.31 7.44 26.68
C LEU A 108 -7.90 6.05 26.40
N ASN A 109 -8.36 5.37 27.45
CA ASN A 109 -9.07 4.10 27.32
C ASN A 109 -10.37 4.26 26.53
N GLU A 110 -11.13 5.32 26.77
CA GLU A 110 -12.33 5.65 25.98
C GLU A 110 -11.98 5.85 24.50
N ALA A 111 -10.93 6.62 24.18
CA ALA A 111 -10.48 6.80 22.81
C ALA A 111 -10.03 5.48 22.15
N ILE A 112 -9.38 4.58 22.89
CA ILE A 112 -8.99 3.25 22.39
C ILE A 112 -10.23 2.38 22.12
N LEU A 113 -11.24 2.42 23.00
CA LEU A 113 -12.50 1.72 22.78
C LEU A 113 -13.23 2.25 21.53
N ASN A 114 -13.24 3.57 21.34
CA ASN A 114 -13.76 4.20 20.11
C ASN A 114 -12.98 3.71 18.86
N ALA A 115 -11.66 3.57 18.96
CA ALA A 115 -10.84 3.03 17.86
C ALA A 115 -11.19 1.56 17.55
N LYS A 116 -11.50 0.76 18.57
CA LYS A 116 -11.95 -0.62 18.40
C LYS A 116 -13.31 -0.67 17.70
N GLU A 117 -14.25 0.16 18.13
CA GLU A 117 -15.57 0.25 17.49
C GLU A 117 -15.46 0.69 16.02
N LEU A 118 -14.64 1.71 15.75
CA LEU A 118 -14.38 2.16 14.38
C LEU A 118 -13.71 1.06 13.55
N ALA A 119 -12.75 0.33 14.10
CA ALA A 119 -12.14 -0.81 13.44
C ALA A 119 -13.17 -1.89 13.05
N GLN A 120 -14.12 -2.17 13.94
CA GLN A 120 -15.21 -3.11 13.67
C GLN A 120 -16.14 -2.62 12.56
N ILE A 121 -16.51 -1.33 12.58
CA ILE A 121 -17.36 -0.71 11.55
C ILE A 121 -16.68 -0.83 10.18
N VAL A 122 -15.44 -0.36 10.08
CA VAL A 122 -14.68 -0.34 8.82
C VAL A 122 -14.44 -1.76 8.30
N ALA A 123 -14.19 -2.73 9.19
CA ALA A 123 -14.03 -4.14 8.81
C ALA A 123 -15.33 -4.73 8.23
N ASN A 124 -16.48 -4.42 8.84
CA ASN A 124 -17.79 -4.87 8.35
C ASN A 124 -18.16 -4.20 7.02
N GLU A 125 -17.88 -2.91 6.86
CA GLU A 125 -18.06 -2.21 5.58
C GLU A 125 -17.20 -2.84 4.48
N SER A 126 -15.95 -3.20 4.81
CA SER A 126 -15.04 -3.87 3.89
C SER A 126 -15.57 -5.24 3.47
N LYS A 127 -16.10 -6.01 4.42
CA LYS A 127 -16.77 -7.29 4.13
C LYS A 127 -18.00 -7.10 3.24
N PHE A 128 -18.82 -6.09 3.52
CA PHE A 128 -19.96 -5.76 2.68
C PHE A 128 -19.54 -5.41 1.23
N LEU A 129 -18.44 -4.68 1.05
CA LEU A 129 -17.90 -4.41 -0.29
C LEU A 129 -17.47 -5.69 -1.02
N TYR A 130 -16.92 -6.67 -0.30
CA TYR A 130 -16.57 -7.96 -0.86
C TYR A 130 -17.82 -8.77 -1.24
N ASP A 131 -18.82 -8.83 -0.36
CA ASP A 131 -20.09 -9.54 -0.61
C ASP A 131 -20.81 -8.95 -1.85
N GLU A 132 -20.75 -7.63 -2.01
CA GLU A 132 -21.25 -6.89 -3.17
C GLU A 132 -20.34 -6.98 -4.41
N LYS A 133 -19.25 -7.77 -4.36
CA LYS A 133 -18.26 -7.95 -5.44
C LYS A 133 -17.62 -6.64 -5.94
N LYS A 134 -17.53 -5.63 -5.07
CA LYS A 134 -16.85 -4.35 -5.36
C LYS A 134 -15.35 -4.43 -5.14
N ILE A 135 -14.90 -5.34 -4.27
CA ILE A 135 -13.50 -5.69 -4.05
C ILE A 135 -13.37 -7.22 -4.10
N ASP A 136 -12.17 -7.72 -4.39
CA ASP A 136 -11.90 -9.15 -4.33
C ASP A 136 -11.44 -9.59 -2.93
N GLY A 137 -11.23 -10.89 -2.74
CA GLY A 137 -10.79 -11.44 -1.45
C GLY A 137 -9.39 -10.99 -1.06
N GLU A 138 -8.49 -10.74 -2.02
CA GLU A 138 -7.13 -10.27 -1.74
C GLU A 138 -7.15 -8.82 -1.23
N ASP A 139 -7.99 -7.97 -1.82
CA ASP A 139 -8.24 -6.61 -1.37
C ASP A 139 -8.87 -6.59 0.03
N LEU A 140 -9.89 -7.43 0.27
CA LEU A 140 -10.48 -7.59 1.61
C LEU A 140 -9.41 -7.98 2.64
N HIS A 141 -8.56 -8.96 2.32
CA HIS A 141 -7.48 -9.39 3.21
C HIS A 141 -6.55 -8.23 3.58
N LYS A 142 -6.09 -7.47 2.60
CA LYS A 142 -5.17 -6.34 2.80
C LYS A 142 -5.81 -5.24 3.66
N ILE A 143 -7.09 -4.96 3.45
CA ILE A 143 -7.84 -3.97 4.21
C ILE A 143 -8.00 -4.44 5.67
N LEU A 144 -8.42 -5.69 5.90
CA LEU A 144 -8.57 -6.26 7.25
C LEU A 144 -7.24 -6.30 8.02
N LEU A 145 -6.15 -6.67 7.33
CA LEU A 145 -4.80 -6.65 7.91
C LEU A 145 -4.36 -5.24 8.29
N ALA A 146 -4.63 -4.25 7.43
CA ALA A 146 -4.32 -2.85 7.71
C ALA A 146 -5.12 -2.32 8.92
N ILE A 147 -6.40 -2.69 9.04
CA ILE A 147 -7.25 -2.36 10.20
C ILE A 147 -6.64 -2.89 11.49
N GLY A 148 -6.28 -4.19 11.53
CA GLY A 148 -5.66 -4.81 12.69
C GLY A 148 -4.35 -4.13 13.10
N ASN A 149 -3.44 -3.92 12.15
CA ASN A 149 -2.14 -3.30 12.40
C ASN A 149 -2.25 -1.83 12.86
N LEU A 150 -3.17 -1.06 12.29
CA LEU A 150 -3.38 0.33 12.68
C LEU A 150 -3.97 0.41 14.10
N PHE A 151 -4.93 -0.45 14.43
CA PHE A 151 -5.47 -0.52 15.78
C PHE A 151 -4.41 -0.93 16.80
N GLU A 152 -3.65 -1.99 16.51
CA GLU A 152 -2.55 -2.46 17.37
C GLU A 152 -1.54 -1.35 17.64
N TYR A 153 -1.11 -0.62 16.60
CA TYR A 153 -0.23 0.54 16.78
C TYR A 153 -0.81 1.61 17.72
N LEU A 154 -2.10 1.94 17.60
CA LEU A 154 -2.73 2.91 18.50
C LEU A 154 -2.79 2.37 19.92
N ASN A 155 -3.25 1.13 20.09
CA ASN A 155 -3.39 0.52 21.40
C ASN A 155 -2.04 0.41 22.11
N ASP A 156 -1.00 -0.10 21.46
CA ASP A 156 0.34 -0.22 22.05
C ASP A 156 0.91 1.14 22.49
N LYS A 157 0.59 2.20 21.74
CA LYS A 157 1.11 3.54 22.02
C LYS A 157 0.33 4.29 23.10
N TYR A 158 -0.96 4.00 23.24
CA TYR A 158 -1.89 4.79 24.05
C TYR A 158 -2.65 3.99 25.13
N GLY A 159 -3.06 2.75 24.87
CA GLY A 159 -3.83 1.91 25.82
C GLY A 159 -3.03 0.83 26.55
N ASP A 160 -2.11 0.16 25.85
CA ASP A 160 -1.34 -1.01 26.28
C ASP A 160 -2.20 -2.19 26.78
N ASP A 161 -3.36 -2.42 26.15
CA ASP A 161 -4.27 -3.53 26.47
C ASP A 161 -4.19 -4.67 25.44
N LYS A 162 -3.36 -5.67 25.72
CA LYS A 162 -3.17 -6.84 24.84
C LYS A 162 -4.47 -7.57 24.49
N LYS A 163 -5.46 -7.57 25.38
CA LYS A 163 -6.73 -8.25 25.14
C LYS A 163 -7.49 -7.58 24.00
N LEU A 164 -7.44 -6.24 23.91
CA LEU A 164 -8.08 -5.52 22.82
C LEU A 164 -7.40 -5.81 21.47
N ASN A 165 -6.07 -5.96 21.45
CA ASN A 165 -5.35 -6.37 20.24
C ASN A 165 -5.82 -7.75 19.77
N GLU A 166 -5.91 -8.72 20.68
CA GLU A 166 -6.40 -10.06 20.38
C GLU A 166 -7.85 -10.04 19.88
N GLU A 167 -8.72 -9.25 20.49
CA GLU A 167 -10.12 -9.12 20.08
C GLU A 167 -10.26 -8.56 18.65
N VAL A 168 -9.53 -7.50 18.31
CA VAL A 168 -9.56 -6.90 16.95
C VAL A 168 -8.90 -7.83 15.92
N MET A 169 -7.80 -8.50 16.28
CA MET A 169 -7.14 -9.46 15.40
C MET A 169 -8.02 -10.69 15.13
N ASN A 170 -8.72 -11.21 16.14
CA ASN A 170 -9.65 -12.33 15.96
C ASN A 170 -10.87 -11.91 15.14
N MET A 171 -11.38 -10.69 15.36
CA MET A 171 -12.47 -10.12 14.59
C MET A 171 -12.12 -10.00 13.10
N THR A 172 -10.96 -9.41 12.78
CA THR A 172 -10.52 -9.28 11.38
C THR A 172 -10.26 -10.64 10.72
N LYS A 173 -9.72 -11.61 11.45
CA LYS A 173 -9.54 -13.00 10.95
C LYS A 173 -10.86 -13.70 10.65
N THR A 174 -11.86 -13.59 11.52
CA THR A 174 -13.17 -14.27 11.34
C THR A 174 -14.00 -13.70 10.19
N LEU A 175 -13.77 -12.43 9.82
CA LEU A 175 -14.38 -11.83 8.64
C LEU A 175 -13.76 -12.32 7.33
N TYR A 176 -12.58 -12.93 7.40
CA TYR A 176 -11.88 -13.51 6.27
C TYR A 176 -12.20 -15.01 6.15
N ASP A 177 -12.72 -15.42 5.00
CA ASP A 177 -13.12 -16.80 4.74
C ASP A 177 -11.89 -17.74 4.65
N PRO A 178 -11.83 -18.84 5.42
CA PRO A 178 -10.76 -19.84 5.36
C PRO A 178 -10.48 -20.40 3.95
N GLU A 179 -11.47 -20.43 3.05
CA GLU A 179 -11.24 -20.85 1.66
C GLU A 179 -10.49 -19.79 0.84
N VAL A 180 -10.58 -18.51 1.20
CA VAL A 180 -9.76 -17.44 0.62
C VAL A 180 -8.35 -17.49 1.20
N GLU A 181 -8.19 -17.79 2.50
CA GLU A 181 -6.88 -18.07 3.10
C GLU A 181 -6.18 -19.23 2.41
N LYS A 182 -6.88 -20.35 2.21
CA LYS A 182 -6.34 -21.52 1.52
C LYS A 182 -5.91 -21.19 0.08
N ARG A 183 -6.75 -20.48 -0.69
CA ARG A 183 -6.40 -20.01 -2.04
C ARG A 183 -5.23 -19.02 -2.03
N GLY A 184 -5.14 -18.17 -1.01
CA GLY A 184 -4.03 -17.24 -0.81
C GLY A 184 -2.71 -17.96 -0.53
N ILE A 185 -2.74 -19.00 0.31
CA ILE A 185 -1.59 -19.87 0.57
C ILE A 185 -1.18 -20.61 -0.70
N GLU A 186 -2.12 -21.21 -1.42
CA GLU A 186 -1.85 -21.91 -2.69
C GLU A 186 -1.20 -20.98 -3.73
N LYS A 187 -1.78 -19.79 -3.97
CA LYS A 187 -1.17 -18.76 -4.85
C LYS A 187 0.18 -18.27 -4.33
N GLY A 188 0.36 -18.20 -3.01
CA GLY A 188 1.61 -17.79 -2.38
C GLY A 188 2.74 -18.81 -2.61
N ILE A 189 2.41 -20.11 -2.49
CA ILE A 189 3.32 -21.21 -2.80
C ILE A 189 3.67 -21.19 -4.29
N GLU A 190 2.67 -21.11 -5.16
CA GLU A 190 2.88 -21.05 -6.63
C GLU A 190 3.80 -19.90 -7.05
N LYS A 191 3.52 -18.67 -6.58
CA LYS A 191 4.39 -17.50 -6.84
C LYS A 191 5.79 -17.66 -6.23
N GLY A 192 5.91 -18.36 -5.11
CA GLY A 192 7.18 -18.65 -4.46
C GLY A 192 8.03 -19.62 -5.27
N GLU A 193 7.42 -20.69 -5.76
CA GLU A 193 8.04 -21.68 -6.65
C GLU A 193 8.48 -21.05 -7.97
N GLU A 194 7.62 -20.25 -8.60
CA GLU A 194 7.94 -19.52 -9.84
C GLU A 194 9.15 -18.58 -9.64
N LYS A 195 9.15 -17.78 -8.57
CA LYS A 195 10.29 -16.90 -8.25
C LYS A 195 11.58 -17.67 -8.04
N LYS A 196 11.52 -18.79 -7.30
CA LYS A 196 12.68 -19.65 -7.04
C LYS A 196 13.19 -20.30 -8.33
N ALA A 197 12.30 -20.73 -9.22
CA ALA A 197 12.64 -21.27 -10.53
C ALA A 197 13.38 -20.22 -11.38
N ILE A 198 12.85 -18.99 -11.45
CA ILE A 198 13.49 -17.87 -12.17
C ILE A 198 14.85 -17.52 -11.58
N GLU A 199 14.97 -17.45 -10.25
CA GLU A 199 16.25 -17.15 -9.58
C GLU A 199 17.28 -18.26 -9.81
N THR A 200 16.87 -19.51 -9.71
CA THR A 200 17.71 -20.68 -10.00
C THR A 200 18.17 -20.67 -11.45
N ALA A 201 17.28 -20.39 -12.40
CA ALA A 201 17.62 -20.25 -13.81
C ALA A 201 18.65 -19.14 -14.04
N ARG A 202 18.49 -17.97 -13.41
CA ARG A 202 19.47 -16.87 -13.49
C ARG A 202 20.85 -17.29 -12.97
N ILE A 203 20.92 -18.00 -11.85
CA ILE A 203 22.19 -18.49 -11.29
C ILE A 203 22.81 -19.53 -12.22
N ALA A 204 22.02 -20.45 -12.76
CA ALA A 204 22.47 -21.50 -13.67
C ALA A 204 23.00 -20.92 -15.00
N ILE A 205 22.32 -19.93 -15.58
CA ILE A 205 22.77 -19.19 -16.76
C ILE A 205 24.13 -18.53 -16.49
N LYS A 206 24.29 -17.84 -15.35
CA LYS A 206 25.58 -17.22 -14.95
C LYS A 206 26.71 -18.22 -14.79
N LYS A 207 26.39 -19.46 -14.40
CA LYS A 207 27.34 -20.57 -14.28
C LYS A 207 27.61 -21.29 -15.61
N GLY A 208 26.99 -20.86 -16.70
CA GLY A 208 27.22 -21.42 -18.04
C GLY A 208 26.51 -22.75 -18.31
N LEU A 209 25.44 -23.07 -17.56
CA LEU A 209 24.63 -24.27 -17.86
C LEU A 209 23.88 -24.10 -19.18
N ASN A 210 23.64 -25.21 -19.88
CA ASN A 210 22.83 -25.24 -21.10
C ASN A 210 21.33 -25.20 -20.76
N ASP A 211 20.51 -24.87 -21.76
CA ASP A 211 19.07 -24.66 -21.55
C ASP A 211 18.33 -25.95 -21.18
N ASP A 212 18.82 -27.11 -21.64
CA ASP A 212 18.25 -28.41 -21.30
C ASP A 212 18.35 -28.70 -19.78
N LEU A 213 19.55 -28.52 -19.21
CA LEU A 213 19.78 -28.67 -17.76
C LEU A 213 19.04 -27.62 -16.94
N ILE A 214 18.90 -26.40 -17.45
CA ILE A 214 18.15 -25.33 -16.75
C ILE A 214 16.66 -25.67 -16.73
N SER A 215 16.11 -26.15 -17.85
CA SER A 215 14.71 -26.58 -17.93
C SER A 215 14.43 -27.73 -16.97
N GLU A 216 15.31 -28.73 -16.93
CA GLU A 216 15.18 -29.86 -16.00
C GLU A 216 15.23 -29.43 -14.53
N LEU A 217 16.13 -28.51 -14.17
CA LEU A 217 16.31 -28.06 -12.77
C LEU A 217 15.21 -27.11 -12.27
N THR A 218 14.54 -26.40 -13.17
CA THR A 218 13.63 -25.29 -12.81
C THR A 218 12.19 -25.52 -13.23
N GLY A 219 11.94 -26.48 -14.11
CA GLY A 219 10.63 -26.71 -14.72
C GLY A 219 10.21 -25.62 -15.73
N LEU A 220 11.07 -24.64 -16.01
CA LEU A 220 10.79 -23.57 -16.96
C LEU A 220 10.89 -24.07 -18.41
N SER A 221 10.04 -23.52 -19.27
CA SER A 221 10.11 -23.75 -20.72
C SER A 221 11.34 -23.07 -21.35
N PHE A 222 11.76 -23.58 -22.51
CA PHE A 222 12.87 -22.97 -23.27
C PHE A 222 12.61 -21.49 -23.62
N GLU A 223 11.36 -21.10 -23.87
CA GLU A 223 11.01 -19.70 -24.16
C GLU A 223 11.21 -18.79 -22.93
N GLU A 224 10.86 -19.28 -21.74
CA GLU A 224 11.08 -18.55 -20.48
C GLU A 224 12.57 -18.41 -20.18
N ILE A 225 13.34 -19.49 -20.35
CA ILE A 225 14.79 -19.47 -20.16
C ILE A 225 15.46 -18.49 -21.13
N LYS A 226 15.02 -18.46 -22.40
CA LYS A 226 15.52 -17.52 -23.41
C LYS A 226 15.21 -16.07 -23.04
N ARG A 227 13.99 -15.79 -22.56
CA ARG A 227 13.61 -14.46 -22.03
C ARG A 227 14.50 -14.05 -20.85
N ILE A 228 14.79 -14.99 -19.94
CA ILE A 228 15.68 -14.74 -18.79
C ILE A 228 17.11 -14.43 -19.26
N ARG A 229 17.67 -15.18 -20.24
CA ARG A 229 18.99 -14.89 -20.82
C ARG A 229 19.09 -13.49 -21.43
N GLN A 230 18.06 -13.09 -22.17
CA GLN A 230 18.00 -11.75 -22.78
C GLN A 230 18.01 -10.67 -21.70
N SER A 231 17.25 -10.87 -20.62
CA SER A 231 17.22 -9.92 -19.49
C SER A 231 18.49 -9.88 -18.63
N ALA A 232 19.37 -10.89 -18.72
CA ALA A 232 20.61 -10.98 -17.94
C ALA A 232 21.86 -10.52 -18.72
N SER A 233 21.72 -10.19 -20.01
CA SER A 233 22.80 -9.71 -20.89
C SER A 233 22.88 -8.18 -20.97
N HIS A 234 22.15 -7.48 -20.09
CA HIS A 234 22.19 -6.04 -19.82
C HIS A 234 22.53 -5.82 -18.34
#